data_AF-A0A4Z0EI81-F1
#
_entry.id   AF-A0A4Z0EI81-F1
#
_cell.length_a   1.000
_cell.length_b   1.000
_cell.length_c   1.000
_cell.angle_alpha   90.00
_cell.angle_beta   90.00
_cell.angle_gamma   90.00
#
_symmetry.space_group_name_H-M   'P 1'
#
loop_
_entity.id
_entity.type
_entity.pdbx_description
1 polymer ?
#
loop_
_entity_poly.entity_id
_entity_poly.type
_entity_poly.pdbx_seq_one_letter_code
_entity_poly.pdbx_strand_id
1 'polypeptide(L)' 'MARSDGAQPNLGGRYHLPGLAALGGHLGRKGDGPPGWQTLWLGRRSLRLLVEGVNIAAQLLDD' A
#
# COMPACT_ATOMS: atom_id res chain seq x y z
N MET A 1 31.78 -20.00 -2.25
CA MET A 1 32.88 -19.02 -2.02
C MET A 1 32.43 -17.70 -2.65
N ALA A 2 32.13 -16.71 -1.79
CA ALA A 2 31.67 -15.31 -1.98
C ALA A 2 31.58 -14.76 -3.42
N ARG A 3 30.50 -14.07 -3.82
CA ARG A 3 30.10 -12.76 -3.26
C ARG A 3 28.59 -12.52 -3.36
N SER A 4 27.99 -12.25 -2.22
CA SER A 4 26.69 -11.60 -2.06
C SER A 4 26.84 -10.13 -2.45
N ASP A 5 26.42 -9.75 -3.65
CA ASP A 5 26.33 -8.34 -4.04
C ASP A 5 25.18 -7.68 -3.27
N GLY A 6 25.55 -7.09 -2.14
CA GLY A 6 24.72 -6.25 -1.28
C GLY A 6 24.40 -4.90 -1.93
N ALA A 7 23.71 -4.92 -3.06
CA ALA A 7 23.03 -3.73 -3.56
C ALA A 7 21.77 -3.49 -2.71
N GLN A 8 21.95 -2.89 -1.53
CA GLN A 8 20.85 -2.19 -0.87
C GLN A 8 20.33 -1.14 -1.86
N PRO A 9 19.07 -1.23 -2.34
CA PRO A 9 18.55 -0.24 -3.25
C PRO A 9 18.49 1.09 -2.49
N ASN A 10 19.23 2.06 -3.02
CA ASN A 10 19.18 3.46 -2.66
C ASN A 10 17.76 3.91 -2.27
N LEU A 11 17.54 4.15 -0.98
CA LEU A 11 16.31 4.70 -0.41
C LEU A 11 16.17 6.20 -0.74
N GLY A 12 16.29 6.54 -2.03
CA GLY A 12 16.08 7.87 -2.59
C GLY A 12 14.59 8.13 -2.81
N GLY A 13 13.90 8.54 -1.74
CA GLY A 13 12.79 9.51 -1.84
C GLY A 13 11.55 9.17 -2.66
N ARG A 14 11.13 7.90 -2.78
CA ARG A 14 9.84 7.55 -3.41
C ARG A 14 9.03 6.67 -2.48
N TYR A 15 7.92 7.18 -1.95
CA TYR A 15 7.03 6.45 -1.07
C TYR A 15 6.48 5.21 -1.79
N HIS A 16 7.08 4.04 -1.50
CA HIS A 16 6.63 2.76 -2.01
C HIS A 16 5.45 2.26 -1.16
N LEU A 17 4.27 2.88 -1.32
CA LEU A 17 3.01 2.32 -0.85
C LEU A 17 2.13 1.93 -2.05
N PRO A 18 2.54 0.97 -2.91
CA PRO A 18 1.75 0.59 -4.08
C PRO A 18 0.36 0.10 -3.67
N GLY A 19 0.27 -0.64 -2.56
CA GLY A 19 -1.01 -1.13 -2.03
C GLY A 19 -1.95 -0.01 -1.60
N LEU A 20 -1.43 1.04 -0.94
CA LEU A 20 -2.27 2.18 -0.53
C LEU A 20 -2.72 2.99 -1.73
N ALA A 21 -1.82 3.21 -2.70
CA ALA A 21 -2.16 3.88 -3.94
C ALA A 21 -3.21 3.10 -4.75
N ALA A 22 -3.07 1.78 -4.85
CA ALA A 22 -4.03 0.91 -5.54
C ALA A 22 -5.41 0.94 -4.88
N LEU A 23 -5.47 0.89 -3.53
CA LEU A 23 -6.73 1.07 -2.78
C LEU A 23 -7.37 2.45 -3.01
N GLY A 24 -6.56 3.45 -3.38
CA GLY A 24 -6.99 4.79 -3.76
C GLY A 24 -7.37 4.96 -5.22
N GLY A 25 -7.31 3.89 -6.04
CA GLY A 25 -7.61 3.92 -7.47
C GLY A 25 -6.40 4.18 -8.38
N HIS A 26 -5.18 4.10 -7.87
CA HIS A 26 -3.98 4.20 -8.69
C HIS A 26 -3.74 2.90 -9.47
N LEU A 27 -3.85 2.97 -10.79
CA LEU A 27 -3.70 1.81 -11.67
C LEU A 27 -2.23 1.46 -11.97
N GLY A 28 -1.30 2.37 -11.69
CA GLY A 28 0.14 2.14 -11.89
C GLY A 28 0.51 1.91 -13.35
N ARG A 29 -0.20 2.52 -14.32
CA ARG A 29 0.16 2.39 -15.73
C ARG A 29 1.47 3.14 -15.98
N LYS A 30 2.26 2.62 -16.92
CA LYS A 30 3.53 3.24 -17.32
C LYS A 30 3.24 4.63 -17.90
N GLY A 31 3.48 5.68 -17.10
CA GLY A 31 3.26 7.08 -17.49
C GLY A 31 2.31 7.87 -16.59
N ASP A 32 1.57 7.24 -15.67
CA ASP A 32 0.57 7.93 -14.82
C ASP A 32 1.18 8.90 -13.79
N GLY A 33 2.51 8.92 -13.66
CA GLY A 33 3.20 9.66 -12.62
C GLY A 33 2.96 9.06 -11.22
N PRO A 34 3.64 9.58 -10.19
CA PRO A 34 3.45 9.11 -8.83
C PRO A 34 2.04 9.45 -8.31
N PRO A 35 1.43 8.58 -7.48
CA PRO A 35 0.10 8.83 -6.92
C PRO A 35 0.08 10.11 -6.08
N GLY A 36 -0.95 10.94 -6.26
CA GLY A 36 -1.13 12.16 -5.50
C GLY A 36 -1.54 11.91 -4.04
N TRP A 37 -1.43 12.94 -3.21
CA TRP A 37 -1.84 12.89 -1.80
C TRP A 37 -3.31 12.48 -1.61
N GLN A 38 -4.19 12.94 -2.50
CA GLN A 38 -5.61 12.55 -2.50
C GLN A 38 -5.79 11.04 -2.72
N THR A 39 -5.05 10.46 -3.66
CA THR A 39 -5.08 9.01 -3.94
C THR A 39 -4.63 8.21 -2.73
N LEU A 40 -3.56 8.63 -2.04
CA LEU A 40 -3.11 7.97 -0.81
C LEU A 40 -4.12 8.09 0.34
N TRP A 41 -4.78 9.24 0.48
CA TRP A 41 -5.82 9.45 1.49
C TRP A 41 -7.05 8.58 1.25
N LEU A 42 -7.50 8.48 -0.01
CA LEU A 42 -8.59 7.58 -0.40
C LEU A 42 -8.22 6.13 -0.09
N GLY A 43 -7.01 5.70 -0.45
CA GLY A 43 -6.53 4.36 -0.13
C GLY A 43 -6.50 4.06 1.36
N ARG A 44 -6.06 5.03 2.18
CA ARG A 44 -6.07 4.91 3.65
C ARG A 44 -7.48 4.81 4.22
N ARG A 45 -8.43 5.57 3.69
CA ARG A 45 -9.83 5.51 4.10
C ARG A 45 -10.44 4.14 3.78
N SER A 46 -10.21 3.64 2.57
CA SER A 46 -10.65 2.30 2.14
C SER A 46 -10.05 1.20 3.01
N LEU A 47 -8.74 1.28 3.30
CA LEU A 47 -8.05 0.31 4.16
C LEU A 47 -8.67 0.26 5.57
N ARG A 48 -8.98 1.41 6.17
CA ARG A 48 -9.60 1.46 7.50
C ARG A 48 -10.95 0.76 7.54
N LEU A 49 -11.79 1.00 6.53
CA LEU A 49 -13.10 0.36 6.44
C LEU A 49 -12.98 -1.17 6.30
N LEU A 50 -12.03 -1.65 5.50
CA LEU A 50 -11.78 -3.09 5.34
C LEU A 50 -11.33 -3.73 6.65
N VAL A 51 -10.40 -3.09 7.36
CA VAL A 51 -9.92 -3.58 8.67
C VAL A 51 -11.05 -3.62 9.69
N GLU A 52 -11.90 -2.59 9.72
CA GLU A 52 -13.05 -2.55 10.62
C GLU A 52 -14.04 -3.68 10.34
N GLY A 53 -14.36 -3.93 9.07
CA GLY A 53 -15.22 -5.05 8.68
C GLY A 53 -14.63 -6.42 9.06
N VAL A 54 -13.32 -6.62 8.86
CA VAL A 54 -12.64 -7.86 9.27
C VAL A 54 -12.67 -8.03 10.79
N ASN A 55 -12.45 -6.96 11.56
CA ASN A 55 -12.50 -7.03 13.02
C ASN A 55 -13.91 -7.34 13.54
N ILE A 56 -14.95 -6.77 12.93
CA ILE A 56 -16.34 -7.09 13.27
C ILE A 56 -16.65 -8.54 12.93
N ALA A 57 -16.25 -9.01 11.74
CA ALA A 57 -16.46 -10.40 11.35
C ALA A 57 -15.73 -11.38 12.26
N ALA A 58 -14.51 -11.05 12.70
CA ALA A 58 -13.77 -11.85 13.66
C ALA A 58 -14.50 -11.93 15.01
N GLN A 59 -14.98 -10.79 15.54
CA GLN A 59 -15.75 -10.77 16.78
C GLN A 59 -17.03 -11.63 16.69
N LEU A 60 -17.76 -11.56 15.57
CA LEU A 60 -18.96 -12.38 15.35
C LEU A 60 -18.68 -13.88 15.21
N LEU A 61 -17.45 -14.27 14.84
CA LEU A 61 -17.05 -15.67 14.72
C LEU A 61 -16.54 -16.24 16.05
N ASP A 62 -16.16 -15.36 16.99
CA ASP A 62 -15.66 -15.72 18.32
C ASP A 62 -16.80 -15.83 19.37
N ASP A 63 -18.04 -15.47 19.01
CA ASP A 63 -19.28 -15.60 19.80
C ASP A 63 -20.06 -16.90 19.49
#